data_AF-A0A2E5Y0X1-F1
#
_entry.id   AF-A0A2E5Y0X1-F1
#
_cell.length_a   1.000
_cell.length_b   1.000
_cell.length_c   1.000
_cell.angle_alpha   90.00
_cell.angle_beta   90.00
_cell.angle_gamma   90.00
#
_symmetry.space_group_name_H-M   'P 1'
#
loop_
_entity.id
_entity.type
_entity.pdbx_description
1 polymer ?
#
loop_
_entity_poly.entity_id
_entity_poly.type
_entity_poly.pdbx_seq_one_letter_code
_entity_poly.pdbx_strand_id
1 'polypeptide(L)'
;MYKTENKNKNLNKILIITLSIIILNCDTKKLNIYDSQDYIKISKETLLLGEKIYSKSCSHCHTAGVAGAKKIDNYNYWNGIASKGMKKVFDNASRGYNGIYGMMPPKGNCLNCSDKELKASIYFMLYKAENYRTIK
;
A
#
# COMPACT_ATOMS: atom_id res chain seq x y z
N MET A 1 65.66 17.34 40.19
CA MET A 1 65.19 18.18 39.07
C MET A 1 63.68 18.02 38.93
N TYR A 2 62.96 19.12 39.05
CA TYR A 2 61.51 19.24 38.90
C TYR A 2 61.06 18.96 37.46
N LYS A 3 60.00 18.16 37.27
CA LYS A 3 58.64 18.63 36.91
C LYS A 3 57.71 17.44 36.65
N THR A 4 56.59 17.40 37.39
CA THR A 4 55.36 16.72 36.97
C THR A 4 54.61 17.64 36.01
N GLU A 5 54.08 17.11 34.91
CA GLU A 5 52.95 17.74 34.20
C GLU A 5 52.10 16.68 33.49
N ASN A 6 50.84 16.70 33.88
CA ASN A 6 49.70 15.89 33.49
C ASN A 6 49.16 16.39 32.14
N LYS A 7 48.80 15.49 31.20
CA LYS A 7 47.77 15.76 30.18
C LYS A 7 47.31 14.47 29.49
N ASN A 8 46.29 13.89 30.11
CA ASN A 8 45.18 13.22 29.43
C ASN A 8 44.75 14.03 28.19
N LYS A 9 45.00 13.54 26.98
CA LYS A 9 44.43 14.02 25.72
C LYS A 9 44.67 13.01 24.61
N ASN A 10 43.60 12.69 23.88
CA ASN A 10 43.54 11.97 22.61
C ASN A 10 43.09 10.49 22.67
N LEU A 11 41.99 10.28 23.37
CA LEU A 11 40.91 9.39 22.91
C LEU A 11 40.32 9.96 21.59
N ASN A 12 41.04 9.88 20.46
CA ASN A 12 40.51 10.32 19.15
C ASN A 12 41.37 9.99 17.90
N LYS A 13 42.03 8.83 17.82
CA LYS A 13 42.72 8.40 16.57
C LYS A 13 42.71 6.88 16.34
N ILE A 14 41.53 6.25 16.38
CA ILE A 14 41.28 4.99 15.67
C ILE A 14 40.09 5.24 14.74
N LEU A 15 40.36 6.08 13.74
CA LEU A 15 39.60 6.19 12.51
C LEU A 15 40.29 5.25 11.53
N ILE A 16 39.79 4.03 11.34
CA ILE A 16 39.94 3.20 10.13
C ILE A 16 39.06 1.95 10.28
N ILE A 17 37.91 2.01 9.57
CA ILE A 17 37.27 0.89 8.86
C ILE A 17 36.70 -0.25 9.71
N THR A 18 35.55 -0.02 10.33
CA THR A 18 34.42 -0.97 10.19
C THR A 18 33.21 -0.20 9.69
N LEU A 19 33.38 0.36 8.49
CA LEU A 19 32.31 0.73 7.59
C LEU A 19 31.64 -0.57 7.09
N SER A 20 31.05 -1.34 7.99
CA SER A 20 29.91 -2.18 7.65
C SER A 20 28.73 -1.22 7.83
N ILE A 21 28.40 -0.35 6.87
CA ILE A 21 27.67 -0.78 5.67
C ILE A 21 26.91 -2.10 5.96
N ILE A 22 26.07 -2.05 6.99
CA ILE A 22 24.75 -2.66 6.87
C ILE A 22 24.00 -1.71 5.94
N ILE A 23 24.38 -1.73 4.64
CA ILE A 23 23.40 -1.49 3.60
C ILE A 23 22.42 -2.63 3.86
N LEU A 24 21.38 -2.35 4.63
CA LEU A 24 20.12 -3.06 4.44
C LEU A 24 19.88 -2.86 2.95
N ASN A 25 20.22 -3.89 2.17
CA ASN A 25 19.58 -4.17 0.92
C ASN A 25 18.12 -4.29 1.31
N CYS A 26 17.44 -3.13 1.37
CA CYS A 26 16.00 -3.08 1.38
C CYS A 26 15.66 -3.51 -0.04
N ASP A 27 15.70 -4.83 -0.26
CA ASP A 27 15.24 -5.46 -1.47
C ASP A 27 13.90 -4.82 -1.77
N THR A 28 13.84 -4.06 -2.86
CA THR A 28 12.63 -3.36 -3.31
C THR A 28 11.64 -4.38 -3.87
N LYS A 29 11.47 -5.52 -3.20
CA LYS A 29 10.48 -6.53 -3.50
C LYS A 29 9.14 -5.82 -3.35
N LYS A 30 8.38 -5.75 -4.44
CA LYS A 30 7.01 -5.25 -4.43
C LYS A 30 6.26 -5.99 -3.33
N LEU A 31 6.00 -5.28 -2.24
CA LEU A 31 5.26 -5.83 -1.12
C LEU A 31 3.81 -6.02 -1.57
N ASN A 32 3.29 -7.23 -1.40
CA ASN A 32 1.86 -7.48 -1.54
C ASN A 32 1.13 -6.55 -0.57
N ILE A 33 0.03 -5.94 -1.02
CA ILE A 33 -0.76 -5.03 -0.17
C ILE A 33 -1.19 -5.74 1.13
N TYR A 34 -1.58 -7.01 1.08
CA TYR A 34 -1.99 -7.77 2.26
C TYR A 34 -0.89 -7.92 3.33
N ASP A 35 0.37 -7.93 2.91
CA ASP A 35 1.53 -8.06 3.82
C ASP A 35 2.07 -6.69 4.28
N SER A 36 1.46 -5.59 3.82
CA SER A 36 1.92 -4.25 4.16
C SER A 36 1.48 -3.82 5.55
N GLN A 37 2.35 -3.10 6.26
CA GLN A 37 2.02 -2.57 7.59
C GLN A 37 0.80 -1.65 7.55
N ASP A 38 0.66 -0.84 6.50
CA ASP A 38 -0.51 0.03 6.29
C ASP A 38 -1.82 -0.75 6.20
N TYR A 39 -1.78 -1.93 5.58
CA TYR A 39 -2.96 -2.79 5.44
C TYR A 39 -3.25 -3.56 6.73
N ILE A 40 -2.23 -4.19 7.32
CA ILE A 40 -2.38 -4.95 8.57
C ILE A 40 -2.90 -4.06 9.70
N LYS A 41 -2.46 -2.79 9.74
CA LYS A 41 -2.87 -1.80 10.75
C LYS A 41 -3.93 -0.85 10.23
N ILE A 42 -4.70 -1.25 9.23
CA ILE A 42 -5.74 -0.39 8.69
C ILE A 42 -6.76 -0.03 9.76
N SER A 43 -7.00 1.27 9.90
CA SER A 43 -7.91 1.77 10.93
C SER A 43 -9.37 1.58 10.51
N LYS A 44 -10.26 1.46 11.51
CA LYS A 44 -11.71 1.39 11.27
C LYS A 44 -12.22 2.64 10.53
N GLU A 45 -11.68 3.81 10.84
CA GLU A 45 -12.03 5.07 10.18
C GLU A 45 -11.64 5.04 8.70
N THR A 46 -10.50 4.45 8.37
CA THR A 46 -10.05 4.28 6.98
C THR A 46 -10.99 3.33 6.23
N LEU A 47 -11.40 2.22 6.85
CA LEU A 47 -12.38 1.30 6.28
C LEU A 47 -13.75 1.95 6.06
N LEU A 48 -14.25 2.71 7.04
CA LEU A 48 -15.53 3.43 6.93
C LEU A 48 -15.50 4.52 5.84
N LEU A 49 -14.39 5.25 5.73
CA LEU A 49 -14.19 6.21 4.64
C LEU A 49 -14.20 5.49 3.29
N GLY A 50 -13.46 4.38 3.19
CA GLY A 50 -13.39 3.57 1.97
C GLY A 50 -14.74 2.99 1.56
N GLU A 51 -15.50 2.48 2.52
CA GLU A 51 -16.86 1.96 2.32
C GLU A 51 -17.81 3.04 1.77
N LYS A 52 -17.74 4.25 2.31
CA LYS A 52 -18.55 5.39 1.83
C LYS A 52 -18.27 5.69 0.37
N ILE A 53 -16.99 5.76 -0.02
CA ILE A 53 -16.57 6.02 -1.40
C ILE A 53 -16.93 4.84 -2.32
N TYR A 54 -16.69 3.61 -1.86
CA TYR A 54 -17.09 2.40 -2.58
C TYR A 54 -18.58 2.42 -2.89
N SER A 55 -19.41 2.65 -1.88
CA SER A 55 -20.86 2.65 -2.00
C SER A 55 -21.35 3.71 -2.99
N LYS A 56 -20.76 4.90 -2.94
CA LYS A 56 -21.14 6.04 -3.80
C LYS A 56 -20.69 5.88 -5.26
N SER A 57 -19.53 5.29 -5.52
CA SER A 57 -18.90 5.35 -6.85
C SER A 57 -18.48 3.99 -7.42
N CYS A 58 -17.89 3.12 -6.60
CA CYS A 58 -17.27 1.89 -7.09
C CYS A 58 -18.25 0.70 -7.17
N SER A 59 -19.26 0.69 -6.30
CA SER A 59 -20.22 -0.41 -6.10
C SER A 59 -21.03 -0.72 -7.36
N HIS A 60 -21.35 0.31 -8.15
CA HIS A 60 -22.12 0.20 -9.39
C HIS A 60 -21.52 -0.85 -10.34
N CYS A 61 -20.18 -0.92 -10.41
CA CYS A 61 -19.49 -1.89 -11.24
C CYS A 61 -19.00 -3.10 -10.44
N HIS A 62 -18.42 -2.89 -9.25
CA HIS A 62 -17.68 -3.93 -8.54
C HIS A 62 -18.52 -4.83 -7.62
N THR A 63 -19.81 -4.52 -7.41
CA THR A 63 -20.71 -5.45 -6.70
C THR A 63 -21.20 -6.55 -7.64
N ALA A 64 -21.76 -6.18 -8.80
CA ALA A 64 -22.37 -7.10 -9.75
C ALA A 64 -21.42 -7.55 -10.88
N GLY A 65 -20.32 -6.84 -11.10
CA GLY A 65 -19.36 -7.12 -12.18
C GLY A 65 -19.76 -6.52 -13.53
N VAL A 66 -20.40 -5.35 -13.52
CA VAL A 66 -20.88 -4.66 -14.73
C VAL A 66 -19.70 -4.30 -15.63
N ALA A 67 -19.90 -4.39 -16.95
CA ALA A 67 -18.90 -4.07 -17.97
C ALA A 67 -17.55 -4.80 -17.78
N GLY A 68 -17.60 -6.02 -17.23
CA GLY A 68 -16.43 -6.87 -16.99
C GLY A 68 -15.60 -6.48 -15.76
N ALA A 69 -16.06 -5.52 -14.96
CA ALA A 69 -15.50 -5.25 -13.65
C ALA A 69 -15.49 -6.53 -12.80
N LYS A 70 -14.45 -6.71 -11.99
CA LYS A 70 -14.37 -7.88 -11.13
C LYS A 70 -15.15 -7.63 -9.86
N LYS A 71 -16.04 -8.59 -9.56
CA LYS A 71 -16.82 -8.63 -8.34
C LYS A 71 -15.90 -8.68 -7.13
N ILE A 72 -16.30 -7.99 -6.07
CA ILE A 72 -15.55 -7.91 -4.81
C ILE A 72 -15.38 -9.28 -4.11
N ASP A 73 -16.23 -10.26 -4.43
CA ASP A 73 -16.16 -11.63 -3.90
C ASP A 73 -15.17 -12.55 -4.64
N ASN A 74 -14.52 -12.07 -5.71
CA ASN A 74 -13.51 -12.83 -6.44
C ASN A 74 -12.11 -12.66 -5.82
N TYR A 75 -11.87 -13.34 -4.69
CA TYR A 75 -10.61 -13.23 -3.96
C TYR A 75 -9.37 -13.50 -4.84
N ASN A 76 -9.40 -14.52 -5.70
CA ASN A 76 -8.25 -14.88 -6.54
C ASN A 76 -7.82 -13.72 -7.46
N TYR A 77 -8.79 -13.01 -8.05
CA TYR A 77 -8.49 -11.82 -8.84
C TYR A 77 -7.92 -10.70 -7.96
N TRP A 78 -8.56 -10.41 -6.82
CA TRP A 78 -8.13 -9.33 -5.92
C TRP A 78 -6.77 -9.59 -5.29
N ASN A 79 -6.41 -10.84 -5.02
CA ASN A 79 -5.05 -11.23 -4.60
C ASN A 79 -4.02 -10.94 -5.70
N GLY A 80 -4.37 -11.21 -6.97
CA GLY A 80 -3.55 -10.80 -8.11
C GLY A 80 -3.45 -9.29 -8.31
N ILE A 81 -4.42 -8.51 -7.81
CA ILE A 81 -4.33 -7.04 -7.75
C ILE A 81 -3.42 -6.61 -6.58
N ALA A 82 -3.59 -7.22 -5.41
CA ALA A 82 -2.82 -6.94 -4.20
C ALA A 82 -1.31 -7.18 -4.40
N SER A 83 -0.93 -8.23 -5.14
CA SER A 83 0.47 -8.53 -5.46
C SER A 83 1.17 -7.47 -6.32
N LYS A 84 0.41 -6.58 -7.00
CA LYS A 84 0.99 -5.47 -7.78
C LYS A 84 1.51 -4.33 -6.91
N GLY A 85 1.12 -4.30 -5.64
CA GLY A 85 1.47 -3.26 -4.68
C GLY A 85 0.63 -1.99 -4.80
N MET A 86 0.48 -1.28 -3.69
CA MET A 86 -0.48 -0.17 -3.56
C MET A 86 -0.22 0.96 -4.56
N LYS A 87 1.04 1.32 -4.80
CA LYS A 87 1.38 2.39 -5.76
C LYS A 87 0.80 2.12 -7.15
N LYS A 88 0.99 0.91 -7.69
CA LYS A 88 0.52 0.56 -9.03
C LYS A 88 -1.01 0.49 -9.10
N VAL A 89 -1.64 -0.04 -8.06
CA VAL A 89 -3.11 -0.14 -7.97
C VAL A 89 -3.72 1.26 -7.90
N PHE A 90 -3.18 2.13 -7.05
CA PHE A 90 -3.62 3.52 -6.94
C PHE A 90 -3.40 4.30 -8.25
N ASP A 91 -2.22 4.19 -8.88
CA ASP A 91 -1.93 4.90 -10.13
C ASP A 91 -2.88 4.51 -11.27
N ASN A 92 -3.30 3.23 -11.30
CA ASN A 92 -4.30 2.73 -12.25
C ASN A 92 -5.71 3.21 -11.89
N ALA A 93 -6.10 3.16 -10.62
CA ALA A 93 -7.42 3.63 -10.19
C ALA A 93 -7.59 5.15 -10.39
N SER A 94 -6.55 5.93 -10.11
CA SER A 94 -6.56 7.39 -10.22
C SER A 94 -6.67 7.85 -11.68
N ARG A 95 -5.85 7.28 -12.57
CA ARG A 95 -5.81 7.68 -13.99
C ARG A 95 -6.79 6.92 -14.89
N GLY A 96 -7.43 5.89 -14.37
CA GLY A 96 -8.19 4.94 -15.16
C GLY A 96 -7.28 3.85 -15.75
N TYR A 97 -7.89 2.74 -16.13
CA TYR A 97 -7.18 1.56 -16.61
C TYR A 97 -7.99 0.82 -17.67
N ASN A 98 -7.43 0.71 -18.86
CA ASN A 98 -7.95 -0.17 -19.91
C ASN A 98 -7.25 -1.52 -19.81
N GLY A 99 -8.00 -2.54 -19.43
CA GLY A 99 -7.51 -3.91 -19.31
C GLY A 99 -8.26 -4.86 -20.23
N ILE A 100 -7.81 -6.12 -20.22
CA ILE A 100 -8.42 -7.20 -21.01
C ILE A 100 -9.89 -7.47 -20.68
N TYR A 101 -10.34 -7.06 -19.48
CA TYR A 101 -11.71 -7.29 -19.01
C TYR A 101 -12.63 -6.09 -19.21
N GLY A 102 -12.11 -4.95 -19.65
CA GLY A 102 -12.87 -3.71 -19.78
C GLY A 102 -12.10 -2.49 -19.32
N MET A 103 -12.80 -1.36 -19.28
CA MET A 103 -12.27 -0.07 -18.86
C MET A 103 -12.73 0.27 -17.44
N MET A 104 -11.76 0.58 -16.57
CA MET A 104 -12.01 1.29 -15.31
C MET A 104 -11.84 2.79 -15.57
N PRO A 105 -12.87 3.62 -15.37
CA PRO A 105 -12.75 5.06 -15.59
C PRO A 105 -11.82 5.71 -14.55
N PRO A 106 -11.23 6.88 -14.86
CA PRO A 106 -10.43 7.65 -13.91
C PRO A 106 -11.16 7.88 -12.58
N LYS A 107 -10.45 7.64 -11.47
CA LYS A 107 -10.95 7.67 -10.09
C LYS A 107 -12.21 6.81 -9.85
N GLY A 108 -12.52 5.85 -10.72
CA GLY A 108 -13.77 5.09 -10.65
C GLY A 108 -15.01 5.98 -10.71
N ASN A 109 -14.98 7.06 -11.50
CA ASN A 109 -15.99 8.13 -11.55
C ASN A 109 -16.21 8.90 -10.23
N CYS A 110 -15.34 8.75 -9.23
CA CYS A 110 -15.35 9.65 -8.08
C CYS A 110 -14.62 10.96 -8.40
N LEU A 111 -15.32 11.86 -9.09
CA LEU A 111 -14.75 13.12 -9.60
C LEU A 111 -14.18 14.02 -8.49
N ASN A 112 -14.81 13.99 -7.31
CA ASN A 112 -14.44 14.84 -6.17
C ASN A 112 -13.65 14.10 -5.09
N CYS A 113 -13.22 12.85 -5.32
CA CYS A 113 -12.40 12.14 -4.35
C CYS A 113 -11.00 12.74 -4.29
N SER A 114 -10.55 13.01 -3.06
CA SER A 114 -9.14 13.14 -2.72
C SER A 114 -8.41 11.81 -2.91
N ASP A 115 -7.09 11.88 -3.05
CA ASP A 115 -6.24 10.69 -3.13
C ASP A 115 -6.37 9.80 -1.88
N LYS A 116 -6.56 10.43 -0.71
CA LYS A 116 -6.80 9.72 0.55
C LYS A 116 -8.10 8.91 0.49
N GLU A 117 -9.19 9.50 0.01
CA GLU A 117 -10.49 8.84 -0.15
C GLU A 117 -10.44 7.71 -1.16
N LEU A 118 -9.79 7.92 -2.30
CA LEU A 118 -9.61 6.88 -3.32
C LEU A 118 -8.73 5.73 -2.80
N LYS A 119 -7.66 6.03 -2.05
CA LYS A 119 -6.81 4.99 -1.44
C LYS A 119 -7.58 4.20 -0.37
N ALA A 120 -8.40 4.88 0.43
CA ALA A 120 -9.27 4.25 1.41
C ALA A 120 -10.27 3.29 0.74
N SER A 121 -10.86 3.65 -0.40
CA SER A 121 -11.78 2.77 -1.12
C SER A 121 -11.10 1.54 -1.69
N ILE A 122 -9.87 1.68 -2.24
CA ILE A 122 -9.06 0.54 -2.68
C ILE A 122 -8.79 -0.41 -1.50
N TYR A 123 -8.40 0.12 -0.34
CA TYR A 123 -8.19 -0.70 0.84
C TYR A 123 -9.46 -1.42 1.29
N PHE A 124 -10.60 -0.72 1.34
CA PHE A 124 -11.88 -1.33 1.68
C PHE A 124 -12.24 -2.47 0.72
N MET A 125 -12.01 -2.30 -0.58
CA MET A 125 -12.29 -3.34 -1.56
C MET A 125 -11.43 -4.58 -1.36
N LEU A 126 -10.13 -4.40 -1.09
CA LEU A 126 -9.20 -5.48 -0.78
C LEU A 126 -9.57 -6.20 0.52
N TYR A 127 -9.95 -5.45 1.56
CA TYR A 127 -10.43 -5.96 2.84
C TYR A 127 -11.70 -6.80 2.68
N LYS A 128 -12.68 -6.33 1.92
CA LYS A 128 -13.89 -7.10 1.63
C LYS A 128 -13.55 -8.38 0.86
N ALA A 129 -12.71 -8.29 -0.18
CA ALA A 129 -12.30 -9.45 -0.97
C ALA A 129 -11.58 -10.51 -0.12
N GLU A 130 -10.68 -10.09 0.77
CA GLU A 130 -10.01 -10.99 1.71
C GLU A 130 -10.99 -11.66 2.67
N ASN A 131 -11.96 -10.92 3.21
CA ASN A 131 -12.98 -11.51 4.09
C ASN A 131 -13.90 -12.50 3.36
N TYR A 132 -14.12 -12.37 2.05
CA TYR A 132 -14.84 -13.40 1.29
C TYR A 132 -14.06 -14.73 1.20
N ARG A 133 -12.73 -14.71 1.35
CA ARG A 133 -11.91 -15.92 1.44
C ARG A 133 -12.21 -16.73 2.70
N THR A 134 -12.53 -16.07 3.81
CA THR A 134 -12.67 -16.72 5.13
C THR A 134 -14.08 -17.25 5.40
N ILE A 135 -15.04 -16.96 4.51
CA ILE A 135 -16.46 -17.34 4.66
C ILE A 135 -16.83 -18.55 3.78
N LYS A 136 -15.94 -18.98 2.87
CA LYS A 136 -16.07 -20.19 2.05
C LYS A 136 -15.10 -21.26 2.52
#